data_AF-A0A2V6AA85-F1
#
_entry.id   AF-A0A2V6AA85-F1
#
_cell.length_a   1.000
_cell.length_b   1.000
_cell.length_c   1.000
_cell.angle_alpha   90.00
_cell.angle_beta   90.00
_cell.angle_gamma   90.00
#
_symmetry.space_group_name_H-M   'P 1'
#
loop_
_entity.id
_entity.type
_entity.pdbx_description
1 polymer ?
#
loop_
_entity_poly.entity_id
_entity_poly.type
_entity_poly.pdbx_seq_one_letter_code
_entity_poly.pdbx_strand_id
1 'polypeptide(L)'
;TELQPPSLAGVGESIAPGPSTSPLPKGERTEVRGSELEILFRPDVSVRDGRYANNGWLQELPRRFSSLTWDNAALISSELAKDARLNNGDVVDLTFRDRKLRAPVWIQPGQAKNSVTLPLGYGREIVGRVGRNVGFNAYALRTSDALWFADNLTIQKTGDRHWLVSTQHHHDVTGRGILHDGTFAEFLADPHYAQKPGELPHLDYTLYDPSEYPYRGYKWGMVIDLNVCIGCHACTIACQAENNIPVVGKQQVGVNREMHWIRVSTFYSGTEENPRITHQPVPCMHCENAPCELVCPVAATAHDNEGLNLQIYNRCVGTRYCSNNCPYKVRRFNFLEYNGRVSPSENLVKNPDVTVRSRGVMEKCTYCIQRINAARISAELEHRKIRDGEIVPACAQVCPVEAISFGDMNDPRSRLMRLKRSPLNYWMLGELNTQPRTSYLAKLRNFNSQTKS
;
A
#
# COMPACT_ATOMS: atom_id res chain seq x y z
N THR A 1 14.20 56.56 16.35
CA THR A 1 13.57 57.26 15.22
C THR A 1 12.52 56.33 14.64
N GLU A 2 11.31 56.42 15.19
CA GLU A 2 10.11 55.81 14.63
C GLU A 2 9.82 56.45 13.28
N LEU A 3 9.56 55.63 12.25
CA LEU A 3 8.91 56.09 11.04
C LEU A 3 7.97 54.99 10.52
N GLN A 4 6.68 55.35 10.51
CA GLN A 4 5.52 54.68 9.94
C GLN A 4 5.66 54.45 8.41
N PRO A 5 4.85 53.53 7.84
CA PRO A 5 4.93 53.15 6.43
C PRO A 5 4.34 54.22 5.51
N PRO A 6 4.88 54.45 4.30
CA PRO A 6 4.23 55.31 3.33
C PRO A 6 3.16 54.55 2.51
N SER A 7 2.17 55.35 2.16
CA SER A 7 0.88 55.08 1.52
C SER A 7 0.94 54.62 0.07
N LEU A 8 -0.08 53.83 -0.31
CA LEU A 8 -0.51 53.61 -1.69
C LEU A 8 -0.97 54.92 -2.34
N ALA A 9 -0.29 55.34 -3.39
CA ALA A 9 -0.83 56.26 -4.39
C ALA A 9 -1.04 55.44 -5.68
N GLY A 10 -2.29 55.35 -6.13
CA GLY A 10 -2.63 54.73 -7.40
C GLY A 10 -2.35 55.68 -8.57
N VAL A 11 -1.88 55.11 -9.67
CA VAL A 11 -2.12 55.64 -11.02
C VAL A 11 -2.44 54.44 -11.89
N GLY A 12 -3.65 54.43 -12.44
CA GLY A 12 -4.07 53.43 -13.41
C GLY A 12 -3.38 53.68 -14.75
N GLU A 13 -2.79 52.64 -15.30
CA GLU A 13 -2.51 52.53 -16.72
C GLU A 13 -3.00 51.17 -17.22
N SER A 14 -3.71 51.22 -18.34
CA SER A 14 -4.29 50.09 -19.06
C SER A 14 -3.21 49.09 -19.46
N ILE A 15 -3.32 47.87 -18.94
CA ILE A 15 -2.49 46.75 -19.39
C ILE A 15 -2.97 46.36 -20.80
N ALA A 16 -2.12 46.61 -21.79
CA ALA A 16 -2.29 46.12 -23.16
C ALA A 16 -2.40 44.58 -23.17
N PRO A 17 -3.20 43.98 -24.06
CA PRO A 17 -3.34 42.53 -24.09
C PRO A 17 -1.99 41.88 -24.42
N GLY A 18 -1.52 41.03 -23.51
CA GLY A 18 -0.31 40.24 -23.70
C GLY A 18 -0.39 39.35 -24.95
N PRO A 19 0.77 38.92 -25.48
CA PRO A 19 0.84 38.19 -26.73
C PRO A 19 -0.01 36.93 -26.64
N SER A 20 -0.86 36.76 -27.66
CA SER A 20 -1.64 35.56 -27.96
C SER A 20 -0.82 34.31 -27.62
N THR A 21 -1.27 33.58 -26.61
CA THR A 21 -0.76 32.26 -26.29
C THR A 21 -0.94 31.40 -27.53
N SER A 22 0.16 31.03 -28.18
CA SER A 22 0.13 30.01 -29.22
C SER A 22 -0.60 28.80 -28.67
N PRO A 23 -1.55 28.20 -29.42
CA PRO A 23 -2.18 26.96 -28.99
C PRO A 23 -1.07 25.97 -28.68
N LEU A 24 -1.13 25.32 -27.51
CA LEU A 24 -0.31 24.14 -27.25
C LEU A 24 -0.40 23.26 -28.51
N PRO A 25 0.73 22.81 -29.08
CA PRO A 25 0.67 21.95 -30.25
C PRO A 25 -0.28 20.81 -29.89
N LYS A 26 -1.34 20.66 -30.69
CA LYS A 26 -2.21 19.49 -30.59
C LYS A 26 -1.27 18.31 -30.69
N GLY A 27 -1.04 17.61 -29.58
CA GLY A 27 -0.23 16.41 -29.60
C GLY A 27 -0.75 15.58 -30.75
N GLU A 28 0.13 15.28 -31.72
CA GLU A 28 -0.23 14.42 -32.83
C GLU A 28 -0.87 13.18 -32.21
N ARG A 29 -2.15 12.97 -32.51
CA ARG A 29 -2.75 11.68 -32.27
C ARG A 29 -1.99 10.75 -33.19
N THR A 30 -1.05 9.99 -32.65
CA THR A 30 -0.46 8.87 -33.34
C THR A 30 -1.64 8.03 -33.81
N GLU A 31 -1.87 7.99 -35.13
CA GLU A 31 -2.87 7.10 -35.70
C GLU A 31 -2.53 5.69 -35.22
N VAL A 32 -3.46 5.08 -34.48
CA VAL A 32 -3.36 3.68 -34.10
C VAL A 32 -3.44 2.88 -35.40
N ARG A 33 -2.27 2.58 -35.98
CA ARG A 33 -2.15 1.66 -37.10
C ARG A 33 -2.61 0.30 -36.59
N GLY A 34 -3.72 -0.17 -37.16
CA GLY A 34 -4.35 -1.43 -36.76
C GLY A 34 -3.41 -2.63 -36.94
N SER A 35 -3.61 -3.63 -36.08
CA SER A 35 -3.09 -5.01 -36.09
C SER A 35 -1.75 -5.34 -35.43
N GLU A 36 -0.89 -4.37 -35.12
CA GLU A 36 0.42 -4.67 -34.50
C GLU A 36 0.36 -4.52 -32.97
N LEU A 37 0.86 -5.51 -32.22
CA LEU A 37 1.02 -5.39 -30.77
C LEU A 37 2.24 -4.55 -30.43
N GLU A 38 2.08 -3.59 -29.53
CA GLU A 38 3.15 -2.79 -28.95
C GLU A 38 3.83 -3.55 -27.80
N ILE A 39 5.16 -3.63 -27.81
CA ILE A 39 5.96 -4.06 -26.66
C ILE A 39 6.40 -2.83 -25.88
N LEU A 40 6.19 -2.83 -24.55
CA LEU A 40 6.68 -1.78 -23.67
C LEU A 40 7.67 -2.35 -22.65
N PHE A 41 8.84 -1.72 -22.54
CA PHE A 41 9.81 -2.01 -21.49
C PHE A 41 9.65 -1.00 -20.36
N ARG A 42 9.46 -1.49 -19.13
CA ARG A 42 9.36 -0.62 -17.95
C ARG A 42 10.26 -1.14 -16.84
N PRO A 43 11.00 -0.28 -16.12
CA PRO A 43 11.69 -0.70 -14.91
C PRO A 43 10.69 -1.26 -13.92
N ASP A 44 11.00 -2.39 -13.29
CA ASP A 44 10.15 -2.91 -12.23
C ASP A 44 10.15 -1.96 -11.02
N VAL A 45 9.01 -1.79 -10.39
CA VAL A 45 8.85 -0.83 -9.27
C VAL A 45 9.68 -1.21 -8.04
N SER A 46 9.97 -2.50 -7.85
CA SER A 46 10.72 -3.00 -6.70
C SER A 46 12.22 -3.10 -7.03
N VAL A 47 12.59 -3.75 -8.14
CA VAL A 47 14.01 -4.03 -8.45
C VAL A 47 14.64 -3.07 -9.46
N ARG A 48 13.87 -2.12 -9.99
CA ARG A 48 14.28 -1.11 -10.97
C ARG A 48 14.81 -1.73 -12.26
N ASP A 49 16.12 -1.74 -12.42
CA ASP A 49 16.85 -2.28 -13.57
C ASP A 49 17.50 -3.64 -13.25
N GLY A 50 17.24 -4.19 -12.06
CA GLY A 50 17.79 -5.44 -11.56
C GLY A 50 19.00 -5.26 -10.65
N ARG A 51 19.47 -4.03 -10.39
CA ARG A 51 20.56 -3.78 -9.43
C ARG A 51 20.19 -4.20 -8.00
N TYR A 52 18.89 -4.21 -7.68
CA TYR A 52 18.37 -4.62 -6.38
C TYR A 52 17.75 -6.02 -6.36
N ALA A 53 17.94 -6.82 -7.42
CA ALA A 53 17.28 -8.13 -7.52
C ALA A 53 17.69 -9.13 -6.42
N ASN A 54 18.81 -8.93 -5.73
CA ASN A 54 19.20 -9.75 -4.58
C ASN A 54 18.62 -9.27 -3.23
N ASN A 55 17.75 -8.26 -3.23
CA ASN A 55 17.13 -7.74 -2.02
C ASN A 55 15.81 -8.49 -1.75
N GLY A 56 15.79 -9.31 -0.69
CA GLY A 56 14.61 -10.11 -0.32
C GLY A 56 13.38 -9.27 0.05
N TRP A 57 13.56 -8.11 0.70
CA TRP A 57 12.45 -7.22 1.02
C TRP A 57 11.76 -6.73 -0.25
N LEU A 58 12.52 -6.35 -1.27
CA LEU A 58 11.98 -5.86 -2.54
C LEU A 58 11.39 -6.98 -3.43
N GLN A 59 11.88 -8.22 -3.29
CA GLN A 59 11.33 -9.36 -4.01
C GLN A 59 9.99 -9.83 -3.44
N GLU A 60 9.85 -9.84 -2.11
CA GLU A 60 8.58 -10.17 -1.44
C GLU A 60 7.56 -9.03 -1.57
N LEU A 61 8.00 -7.79 -1.78
CA LEU A 61 7.12 -6.62 -1.89
C LEU A 61 6.07 -6.80 -3.00
N PRO A 62 4.76 -6.75 -2.67
CA PRO A 62 3.72 -6.81 -3.68
C PRO A 62 3.82 -5.63 -4.64
N ARG A 63 3.74 -5.90 -5.95
CA ARG A 63 3.75 -4.83 -6.96
C ARG A 63 2.45 -4.04 -6.88
N ARG A 64 2.55 -2.73 -7.07
CA ARG A 64 1.46 -1.74 -6.89
C ARG A 64 0.11 -2.14 -7.50
N PHE A 65 0.09 -2.70 -8.71
CA PHE A 65 -1.15 -3.00 -9.42
C PHE A 65 -1.54 -4.48 -9.33
N SER A 66 -0.61 -5.37 -9.67
CA SER A 66 -0.88 -6.81 -9.74
C SER A 66 -0.82 -7.53 -8.39
N SER A 67 -0.23 -6.89 -7.37
CA SER A 67 0.12 -7.51 -6.09
C SER A 67 1.00 -8.76 -6.21
N LEU A 68 1.59 -8.99 -7.39
CA LEU A 68 2.53 -10.08 -7.62
C LEU A 68 3.73 -9.94 -6.69
N THR A 69 4.37 -11.05 -6.34
CA THR A 69 5.65 -11.09 -5.61
C THR A 69 6.60 -12.06 -6.33
N TRP A 70 7.90 -11.92 -6.08
CA TRP A 70 8.98 -12.75 -6.63
C TRP A 70 9.12 -12.69 -8.16
N ASP A 71 8.14 -13.06 -8.98
CA ASP A 71 8.29 -13.08 -10.45
C ASP A 71 7.81 -11.81 -11.16
N ASN A 72 8.44 -11.46 -12.29
CA ASN A 72 7.79 -10.59 -13.29
C ASN A 72 6.85 -11.40 -14.20
N ALA A 73 5.93 -10.69 -14.85
CA ALA A 73 4.99 -11.24 -15.82
C ALA A 73 4.87 -10.26 -17.01
N ALA A 74 4.53 -10.79 -18.18
CA ALA A 74 4.09 -9.99 -19.31
C ALA A 74 2.67 -9.47 -19.00
N LEU A 75 2.55 -8.14 -18.79
CA LEU A 75 1.27 -7.53 -18.43
C LEU A 75 0.46 -7.27 -19.69
N ILE A 76 -0.75 -7.82 -19.74
CA ILE A 76 -1.66 -7.73 -20.88
C ILE A 76 -3.03 -7.21 -20.46
N SER A 77 -3.77 -6.62 -21.40
CA SER A 77 -5.15 -6.18 -21.19
C SER A 77 -6.10 -7.37 -21.08
N SER A 78 -7.27 -7.16 -20.45
CA SER A 78 -8.34 -8.17 -20.40
C SER A 78 -8.88 -8.50 -21.80
N GLU A 79 -8.92 -7.53 -22.71
CA GLU A 79 -9.31 -7.71 -24.11
C GLU A 79 -8.32 -8.60 -24.87
N LEU A 80 -7.01 -8.30 -24.83
CA LEU A 80 -5.98 -9.13 -25.47
C LEU A 80 -5.99 -10.55 -24.91
N ALA A 81 -6.22 -10.70 -23.61
CA ALA A 81 -6.34 -12.01 -22.98
C ALA A 81 -7.55 -12.81 -23.53
N LYS A 82 -8.71 -12.16 -23.73
CA LYS A 82 -9.90 -12.78 -24.34
C LYS A 82 -9.62 -13.18 -25.79
N ASP A 83 -9.05 -12.29 -26.59
CA ASP A 83 -8.77 -12.50 -28.01
C ASP A 83 -7.77 -13.66 -28.21
N ALA A 84 -6.70 -13.70 -27.40
CA ALA A 84 -5.66 -14.73 -27.46
C ALA A 84 -5.96 -15.98 -26.60
N ARG A 85 -7.13 -16.03 -25.92
CA ARG A 85 -7.54 -17.11 -24.99
C ARG A 85 -6.48 -17.43 -23.93
N LEU A 86 -5.95 -16.38 -23.30
CA LEU A 86 -4.92 -16.44 -22.26
C LEU A 86 -5.53 -16.24 -20.87
N ASN A 87 -4.99 -16.96 -19.88
CA ASN A 87 -5.29 -16.80 -18.47
C ASN A 87 -4.04 -16.39 -17.68
N ASN A 88 -4.23 -15.87 -16.46
CA ASN A 88 -3.11 -15.62 -15.53
C ASN A 88 -2.25 -16.87 -15.34
N GLY A 89 -0.94 -16.71 -15.56
CA GLY A 89 0.06 -17.77 -15.46
C GLY A 89 0.20 -18.64 -16.71
N ASP A 90 -0.57 -18.41 -17.78
CA ASP A 90 -0.27 -19.04 -19.07
C ASP A 90 1.08 -18.53 -19.59
N VAL A 91 1.86 -19.40 -20.21
CA VAL A 91 3.15 -19.06 -20.78
C VAL A 91 3.02 -18.81 -22.28
N VAL A 92 3.67 -17.74 -22.73
CA VAL A 92 3.68 -17.32 -24.13
C VAL A 92 5.11 -17.17 -24.64
N ASP A 93 5.30 -17.48 -25.92
CA ASP A 93 6.48 -17.09 -26.67
C ASP A 93 6.24 -15.71 -27.28
N LEU A 94 7.04 -14.74 -26.83
CA LEU A 94 7.08 -13.37 -27.34
C LEU A 94 8.18 -13.27 -28.38
N THR A 95 7.82 -12.89 -29.60
CA THR A 95 8.77 -12.67 -30.69
C THR A 95 8.75 -11.21 -31.10
N PHE A 96 9.90 -10.55 -30.99
CA PHE A 96 10.11 -9.18 -31.45
C PHE A 96 11.32 -9.17 -32.37
N ARG A 97 11.09 -8.86 -33.66
CA ARG A 97 12.09 -9.01 -34.73
C ARG A 97 12.62 -10.45 -34.79
N ASP A 98 13.93 -10.64 -34.74
CA ASP A 98 14.64 -11.92 -34.72
C ASP A 98 14.81 -12.52 -33.32
N ARG A 99 14.27 -11.86 -32.28
CA ARG A 99 14.48 -12.23 -30.87
C ARG A 99 13.24 -12.86 -30.26
N LYS A 100 13.46 -13.89 -29.44
CA LYS A 100 12.40 -14.62 -28.75
C LYS A 100 12.62 -14.64 -27.25
N LEU A 101 11.53 -14.61 -26.50
CA LEU A 101 11.52 -14.69 -25.05
C LEU A 101 10.25 -15.41 -24.59
N ARG A 102 10.42 -16.38 -23.71
CA ARG A 102 9.30 -17.05 -23.06
C ARG A 102 8.95 -16.31 -21.77
N ALA A 103 7.67 -15.97 -21.59
CA ALA A 103 7.21 -15.22 -20.43
C ALA A 103 5.83 -15.69 -19.95
N PRO A 104 5.58 -15.77 -18.63
CA PRO A 104 4.24 -15.96 -18.10
C PRO A 104 3.44 -14.66 -18.19
N VAL A 105 2.14 -14.76 -18.46
CA VAL A 105 1.26 -13.59 -18.60
C VAL A 105 0.50 -13.28 -17.32
N TRP A 106 0.24 -11.99 -17.11
CA TRP A 106 -0.64 -11.48 -16.08
C TRP A 106 -1.60 -10.44 -16.68
N ILE A 107 -2.89 -10.69 -16.54
CA ILE A 107 -3.96 -9.82 -16.98
C ILE A 107 -4.05 -8.66 -15.98
N GLN A 108 -3.80 -7.45 -16.48
CA GLN A 108 -3.75 -6.23 -15.69
C GLN A 108 -4.90 -5.30 -16.10
N PRO A 109 -5.92 -5.11 -15.24
CA PRO A 109 -6.95 -4.10 -15.47
C PRO A 109 -6.32 -2.72 -15.71
N GLY A 110 -6.81 -2.00 -16.71
CA GLY A 110 -6.29 -0.69 -17.15
C GLY A 110 -5.05 -0.74 -18.05
N GLN A 111 -4.55 -1.93 -18.42
CA GLN A 111 -3.53 -2.06 -19.46
C GLN A 111 -4.16 -1.78 -20.84
N ALA A 112 -3.46 -1.00 -21.68
CA ALA A 112 -3.97 -0.66 -23.01
C ALA A 112 -4.11 -1.90 -23.91
N LYS A 113 -5.18 -1.94 -24.71
CA LYS A 113 -5.62 -3.12 -25.50
C LYS A 113 -4.48 -3.80 -26.26
N ASN A 114 -3.83 -3.08 -27.17
CA ASN A 114 -2.85 -3.63 -28.12
C ASN A 114 -1.41 -3.53 -27.58
N SER A 115 -1.22 -3.74 -26.28
CA SER A 115 0.08 -3.49 -25.64
C SER A 115 0.46 -4.59 -24.65
N VAL A 116 1.75 -4.90 -24.59
CA VAL A 116 2.34 -5.85 -23.63
C VAL A 116 3.46 -5.15 -22.86
N THR A 117 3.28 -4.95 -21.55
CA THR A 117 4.35 -4.40 -20.70
C THR A 117 5.23 -5.51 -20.16
N LEU A 118 6.54 -5.41 -20.36
CA LEU A 118 7.57 -6.29 -19.81
C LEU A 118 8.39 -5.56 -18.73
N PRO A 119 8.23 -5.93 -17.45
CA PRO A 119 9.06 -5.40 -16.36
C PRO A 119 10.52 -5.86 -16.48
N LEU A 120 11.44 -4.91 -16.38
CA LEU A 120 12.90 -5.13 -16.41
C LEU A 120 13.46 -5.50 -15.03
N GLY A 121 14.65 -6.09 -15.01
CA GLY A 121 15.43 -6.34 -13.78
C GLY A 121 15.39 -7.76 -13.22
N TYR A 122 14.69 -8.67 -13.90
CA TYR A 122 14.55 -10.09 -13.57
C TYR A 122 15.33 -10.99 -14.52
N GLY A 123 15.29 -12.31 -14.27
CA GLY A 123 15.97 -13.33 -15.08
C GLY A 123 17.50 -13.27 -14.97
N ARG A 124 18.03 -12.87 -13.82
CA ARG A 124 19.47 -12.78 -13.59
C ARG A 124 20.04 -14.13 -13.13
N GLU A 125 21.12 -14.57 -13.76
CA GLU A 125 21.83 -15.79 -13.36
C GLU A 125 22.88 -15.53 -12.27
N ILE A 126 23.51 -14.34 -12.31
CA ILE A 126 24.55 -13.89 -11.38
C ILE A 126 24.04 -12.65 -10.63
N VAL A 127 23.48 -12.85 -9.44
CA VAL A 127 22.99 -11.76 -8.57
C VAL A 127 23.01 -12.09 -7.07
N GLY A 128 23.11 -13.37 -6.70
CA GLY A 128 23.15 -13.84 -5.30
C GLY A 128 22.08 -14.90 -5.04
N ARG A 129 21.77 -15.16 -3.76
CA ARG A 129 20.86 -16.25 -3.36
C ARG A 129 19.37 -15.94 -3.58
N VAL A 130 19.00 -14.67 -3.63
CA VAL A 130 17.59 -14.24 -3.64
C VAL A 130 17.05 -14.13 -5.07
N GLY A 131 17.75 -13.40 -5.94
CA GLY A 131 17.26 -13.06 -7.28
C GLY A 131 17.69 -14.01 -8.40
N ARG A 132 18.44 -15.08 -8.08
CA ARG A 132 18.95 -16.01 -9.09
C ARG A 132 17.80 -16.79 -9.73
N ASN A 133 17.69 -16.70 -11.05
CA ASN A 133 16.66 -17.39 -11.85
C ASN A 133 15.23 -17.06 -11.43
N VAL A 134 15.01 -15.85 -10.89
CA VAL A 134 13.68 -15.35 -10.55
C VAL A 134 13.13 -14.57 -11.75
N GLY A 135 11.90 -14.90 -12.17
CA GLY A 135 11.27 -14.31 -13.34
C GLY A 135 12.02 -14.58 -14.66
N PHE A 136 11.76 -13.75 -15.66
CA PHE A 136 12.38 -13.81 -16.99
C PHE A 136 13.15 -12.54 -17.32
N ASN A 137 14.16 -12.65 -18.20
CA ASN A 137 15.01 -11.53 -18.59
C ASN A 137 14.42 -10.77 -19.79
N ALA A 138 13.61 -9.75 -19.50
CA ALA A 138 13.03 -8.86 -20.51
C ALA A 138 14.07 -8.08 -21.34
N TYR A 139 15.31 -7.93 -20.86
CA TYR A 139 16.37 -7.27 -21.64
C TYR A 139 16.73 -8.02 -22.92
N ALA A 140 16.42 -9.31 -23.02
CA ALA A 140 16.68 -10.11 -24.22
C ALA A 140 15.95 -9.55 -25.46
N LEU A 141 14.73 -9.03 -25.30
CA LEU A 141 13.97 -8.44 -26.41
C LEU A 141 14.30 -6.97 -26.67
N ARG A 142 14.97 -6.28 -25.73
CA ARG A 142 15.23 -4.84 -25.86
C ARG A 142 16.38 -4.57 -26.84
N THR A 143 16.17 -3.63 -27.76
CA THR A 143 17.18 -3.16 -28.73
C THR A 143 17.61 -1.72 -28.41
N SER A 144 18.76 -1.29 -28.94
CA SER A 144 19.31 0.06 -28.67
C SER A 144 18.52 1.19 -29.34
N ASP A 145 17.82 0.89 -30.43
CA ASP A 145 16.94 1.81 -31.17
C ASP A 145 15.51 1.83 -30.61
N ALA A 146 15.11 0.83 -29.81
CA ALA A 146 13.80 0.71 -29.18
C ALA A 146 13.93 0.39 -27.68
N LEU A 147 14.43 1.36 -26.91
CA LEU A 147 14.75 1.17 -25.49
C LEU A 147 13.53 1.02 -24.57
N TRP A 148 12.37 1.57 -24.98
CA TRP A 148 11.22 1.71 -24.09
C TRP A 148 9.91 1.22 -24.67
N PHE A 149 9.75 1.28 -25.99
CA PHE A 149 8.61 0.73 -26.69
C PHE A 149 8.96 0.48 -28.17
N ALA A 150 8.21 -0.41 -28.80
CA ALA A 150 8.20 -0.63 -30.25
C ALA A 150 6.94 -1.39 -30.66
N ASP A 151 6.60 -1.33 -31.94
CA ASP A 151 5.49 -2.09 -32.53
C ASP A 151 5.96 -3.48 -33.04
N ASN A 152 5.07 -4.24 -33.67
CA ASN A 152 5.37 -5.55 -34.27
C ASN A 152 5.77 -6.67 -33.29
N LEU A 153 5.25 -6.67 -32.06
CA LEU A 153 5.34 -7.83 -31.18
C LEU A 153 4.41 -8.95 -31.65
N THR A 154 4.89 -10.19 -31.66
CA THR A 154 4.04 -11.38 -31.83
C THR A 154 3.96 -12.15 -30.51
N ILE A 155 2.75 -12.61 -30.16
CA ILE A 155 2.47 -13.42 -28.98
C ILE A 155 1.90 -14.77 -29.41
N GLN A 156 2.48 -15.86 -28.91
CA GLN A 156 2.01 -17.22 -29.18
C GLN A 156 1.86 -18.01 -27.88
N LYS A 157 0.68 -18.60 -27.64
CA LYS A 157 0.44 -19.47 -26.49
C LYS A 157 1.22 -20.79 -26.63
N THR A 158 1.96 -21.19 -25.60
CA THR A 158 2.77 -22.43 -25.65
C THR A 158 2.00 -23.65 -25.12
N GLY A 159 1.00 -23.43 -24.27
CA GLY A 159 0.30 -24.48 -23.52
C GLY A 159 0.92 -24.77 -22.14
N ASP A 160 2.12 -24.24 -21.87
CA ASP A 160 2.75 -24.34 -20.55
C ASP A 160 2.10 -23.37 -19.56
N ARG A 161 2.23 -23.68 -18.27
CA ARG A 161 1.81 -22.81 -17.18
C ARG A 161 2.94 -22.54 -16.21
N HIS A 162 2.97 -21.32 -15.70
CA HIS A 162 3.88 -20.88 -14.65
C HIS A 162 3.09 -20.44 -13.42
N TRP A 163 3.56 -20.83 -12.26
CA TRP A 163 2.93 -20.42 -11.01
C TRP A 163 3.37 -19.02 -10.61
N LEU A 164 2.52 -18.03 -10.93
CA LEU A 164 2.65 -16.65 -10.45
C LEU A 164 2.00 -16.50 -9.07
N VAL A 165 2.66 -15.77 -8.17
CA VAL A 165 2.23 -15.60 -6.78
C VAL A 165 1.87 -14.15 -6.53
N SER A 166 0.67 -13.90 -6.00
CA SER A 166 0.18 -12.59 -5.60
C SER A 166 -0.33 -12.63 -4.17
N THR A 167 -0.20 -11.53 -3.43
CA THR A 167 -0.74 -11.38 -2.07
C THR A 167 -2.20 -10.92 -2.05
N GLN A 168 -2.78 -10.61 -3.21
CA GLN A 168 -4.18 -10.19 -3.33
C GLN A 168 -4.80 -10.85 -4.56
N HIS A 169 -5.91 -11.56 -4.34
CA HIS A 169 -6.64 -12.27 -5.41
C HIS A 169 -7.96 -11.58 -5.78
N HIS A 170 -8.54 -10.81 -4.86
CA HIS A 170 -9.80 -10.09 -5.08
C HIS A 170 -9.53 -8.59 -5.04
N HIS A 171 -9.89 -7.89 -6.12
CA HIS A 171 -9.68 -6.45 -6.26
C HIS A 171 -10.98 -5.65 -6.35
N ASP A 172 -12.13 -6.31 -6.45
CA ASP A 172 -13.43 -5.64 -6.39
C ASP A 172 -13.99 -5.70 -4.95
N VAL A 173 -14.36 -4.54 -4.43
CA VAL A 173 -14.97 -4.35 -3.11
C VAL A 173 -16.26 -3.52 -3.18
N THR A 174 -16.84 -3.40 -4.38
CA THR A 174 -18.09 -2.69 -4.61
C THR A 174 -19.18 -3.23 -3.68
N GLY A 175 -19.86 -2.33 -2.98
CA GLY A 175 -20.93 -2.67 -2.04
C GLY A 175 -20.49 -3.20 -0.67
N ARG A 176 -19.18 -3.24 -0.34
CA ARG A 176 -18.70 -3.83 0.93
C ARG A 176 -18.39 -2.83 2.06
N GLY A 177 -18.56 -1.52 1.86
CA GLY A 177 -18.26 -0.50 2.91
C GLY A 177 -16.78 -0.39 3.31
N ILE A 178 -15.85 -1.02 2.59
CA ILE A 178 -14.41 -1.02 2.91
C ILE A 178 -13.72 0.25 2.42
N LEU A 179 -14.08 0.67 1.21
CA LEU A 179 -13.47 1.77 0.49
C LEU A 179 -14.53 2.82 0.21
N HIS A 180 -14.29 4.03 0.71
CA HIS A 180 -15.15 5.19 0.42
C HIS A 180 -14.40 6.09 -0.55
N ASP A 181 -14.94 6.23 -1.75
CA ASP A 181 -14.52 7.20 -2.74
C ASP A 181 -15.71 8.01 -3.24
N GLY A 182 -15.43 9.20 -3.75
CA GLY A 182 -16.44 10.11 -4.29
C GLY A 182 -15.80 11.16 -5.16
N THR A 183 -16.62 12.01 -5.75
CA THR A 183 -16.22 13.08 -6.65
C THR A 183 -16.20 14.43 -5.94
N PHE A 184 -15.43 15.38 -6.47
CA PHE A 184 -15.43 16.74 -5.94
C PHE A 184 -16.82 17.39 -5.97
N ALA A 185 -17.63 17.08 -7.00
CA ALA A 185 -19.00 17.55 -7.09
C ALA A 185 -19.90 16.97 -5.97
N GLU A 186 -19.77 15.68 -5.67
CA GLU A 186 -20.49 15.05 -4.55
C GLU A 186 -20.06 15.65 -3.20
N PHE A 187 -18.77 15.91 -3.01
CA PHE A 187 -18.27 16.56 -1.80
C PHE A 187 -18.80 17.99 -1.60
N LEU A 188 -18.95 18.76 -2.69
CA LEU A 188 -19.56 20.10 -2.61
C LEU A 188 -21.05 20.03 -2.26
N ALA A 189 -21.74 18.98 -2.68
CA ALA A 189 -23.15 18.77 -2.37
C ALA A 189 -23.36 18.24 -0.93
N ASP A 190 -22.53 17.30 -0.51
CA ASP A 190 -22.51 16.72 0.83
C ASP A 190 -21.05 16.47 1.29
N PRO A 191 -20.49 17.35 2.13
CA PRO A 191 -19.15 17.15 2.66
C PRO A 191 -18.96 15.85 3.44
N HIS A 192 -20.04 15.29 4.00
CA HIS A 192 -20.05 14.09 4.83
C HIS A 192 -20.42 12.83 4.04
N TYR A 193 -20.39 12.84 2.70
CA TYR A 193 -20.72 11.67 1.87
C TYR A 193 -19.92 10.40 2.24
N ALA A 194 -18.71 10.59 2.78
CA ALA A 194 -17.83 9.52 3.24
C ALA A 194 -18.28 8.90 4.57
N GLN A 195 -19.12 9.59 5.33
CA GLN A 195 -19.70 9.12 6.58
C GLN A 195 -21.14 8.68 6.28
N LYS A 196 -21.30 7.46 5.79
CA LYS A 196 -22.63 6.97 5.44
C LYS A 196 -23.48 6.83 6.71
N PRO A 197 -24.66 7.49 6.77
CA PRO A 197 -25.56 7.37 7.91
C PRO A 197 -25.97 5.91 8.13
N GLY A 198 -25.85 5.42 9.37
CA GLY A 198 -26.23 4.05 9.75
C GLY A 198 -25.09 3.00 9.72
N GLU A 199 -23.91 3.34 9.19
CA GLU A 199 -22.74 2.44 9.24
C GLU A 199 -22.01 2.47 10.59
N LEU A 200 -22.22 3.50 11.40
CA LEU A 200 -21.61 3.61 12.73
C LEU A 200 -22.68 3.38 13.81
N PRO A 201 -22.63 2.27 14.55
CA PRO A 201 -23.40 2.15 15.78
C PRO A 201 -22.97 3.25 16.76
N HIS A 202 -23.87 3.65 17.67
CA HIS A 202 -23.48 4.55 18.74
C HIS A 202 -22.32 3.91 19.51
N LEU A 203 -21.32 4.70 19.88
CA LEU A 203 -20.14 4.20 20.60
C LEU A 203 -20.52 3.44 21.88
N ASP A 204 -21.61 3.88 22.51
CA ASP A 204 -22.16 3.30 23.74
C ASP A 204 -23.01 2.04 23.51
N TYR A 205 -23.18 1.59 22.26
CA TYR A 205 -23.84 0.31 21.95
C TYR A 205 -22.87 -0.86 22.20
N THR A 206 -22.53 -1.02 23.48
CA THR A 206 -21.67 -2.07 24.01
C THR A 206 -22.28 -2.60 25.30
N LEU A 207 -22.09 -3.90 25.58
CA LEU A 207 -22.48 -4.51 26.86
C LEU A 207 -21.49 -4.18 27.98
N TYR A 208 -20.30 -3.70 27.63
CA TYR A 208 -19.25 -3.30 28.55
C TYR A 208 -19.37 -1.82 28.90
N ASP A 209 -19.05 -1.45 30.15
CA ASP A 209 -19.07 -0.06 30.59
C ASP A 209 -17.96 0.74 29.88
N PRO A 210 -18.30 1.75 29.03
CA PRO A 210 -17.30 2.56 28.33
C PRO A 210 -16.38 3.35 29.28
N SER A 211 -16.79 3.56 30.53
CA SER A 211 -16.04 4.30 31.54
C SER A 211 -15.08 3.42 32.35
N GLU A 212 -15.13 2.09 32.19
CA GLU A 212 -14.29 1.14 32.94
C GLU A 212 -12.79 1.33 32.63
N TYR A 213 -12.45 1.63 31.37
CA TYR A 213 -11.06 1.81 30.90
C TYR A 213 -10.82 3.21 30.30
N PRO A 214 -10.73 4.26 31.12
CA PRO A 214 -10.53 5.60 30.61
C PRO A 214 -9.05 5.81 30.20
N TYR A 215 -8.80 5.98 28.90
CA TYR A 215 -7.48 6.34 28.37
C TYR A 215 -7.17 7.83 28.64
N ARG A 216 -6.79 8.16 29.88
CA ARG A 216 -6.56 9.57 30.33
C ARG A 216 -5.17 10.12 30.01
N GLY A 217 -4.20 9.23 29.77
CA GLY A 217 -2.83 9.59 29.40
C GLY A 217 -2.73 9.93 27.91
N TYR A 218 -1.75 9.33 27.24
CA TYR A 218 -1.72 9.34 25.77
C TYR A 218 -2.80 8.41 25.22
N LYS A 219 -3.42 8.80 24.11
CA LYS A 219 -4.40 7.99 23.38
C LYS A 219 -3.95 7.89 21.93
N TRP A 220 -3.04 6.97 21.63
CA TRP A 220 -2.44 6.88 20.29
C TRP A 220 -3.45 6.50 19.21
N GLY A 221 -3.36 7.16 18.06
CA GLY A 221 -4.17 6.86 16.89
C GLY A 221 -3.49 7.21 15.57
N MET A 222 -4.13 6.79 14.49
CA MET A 222 -3.63 6.97 13.13
C MET A 222 -4.75 7.43 12.19
N VAL A 223 -4.41 8.26 11.22
CA VAL A 223 -5.28 8.58 10.06
C VAL A 223 -4.50 8.29 8.80
N ILE A 224 -5.14 7.62 7.84
CA ILE A 224 -4.58 7.31 6.53
C ILE A 224 -5.40 8.02 5.45
N ASP A 225 -4.80 8.99 4.78
CA ASP A 225 -5.41 9.73 3.68
C ASP A 225 -5.32 8.95 2.36
N LEU A 226 -6.46 8.42 1.90
CA LEU A 226 -6.56 7.66 0.65
C LEU A 226 -6.59 8.55 -0.59
N ASN A 227 -6.84 9.85 -0.41
CA ASN A 227 -6.83 10.81 -1.50
C ASN A 227 -5.42 10.91 -2.10
N VAL A 228 -4.42 11.10 -1.24
CA VAL A 228 -3.03 11.27 -1.63
C VAL A 228 -2.24 9.96 -1.73
N CYS A 229 -2.75 8.85 -1.17
CA CYS A 229 -2.06 7.57 -1.25
C CYS A 229 -1.88 7.10 -2.71
N ILE A 230 -0.62 7.03 -3.13
CA ILE A 230 -0.21 6.55 -4.46
C ILE A 230 0.14 5.07 -4.49
N GLY A 231 -0.08 4.31 -3.41
CA GLY A 231 0.26 2.88 -3.37
C GLY A 231 1.72 2.59 -3.72
N CYS A 232 2.68 3.33 -3.15
CA CYS A 232 4.11 3.14 -3.42
C CYS A 232 4.74 1.98 -2.64
N HIS A 233 4.01 1.38 -1.68
CA HIS A 233 4.47 0.31 -0.78
C HIS A 233 5.72 0.62 0.06
N ALA A 234 6.22 1.86 0.07
CA ALA A 234 7.33 2.29 0.93
C ALA A 234 7.01 2.06 2.41
N CYS A 235 5.75 2.27 2.82
CA CYS A 235 5.29 2.01 4.17
C CYS A 235 5.40 0.53 4.59
N THR A 236 5.22 -0.41 3.65
CA THR A 236 5.40 -1.85 3.88
C THR A 236 6.87 -2.18 4.12
N ILE A 237 7.77 -1.68 3.26
CA ILE A 237 9.22 -1.90 3.40
C ILE A 237 9.78 -1.25 4.66
N ALA A 238 9.37 -0.02 4.98
CA ALA A 238 9.83 0.64 6.20
C ALA A 238 9.33 -0.09 7.46
N CYS A 239 8.11 -0.64 7.43
CA CYS A 239 7.62 -1.47 8.53
C CYS A 239 8.44 -2.77 8.65
N GLN A 240 8.82 -3.38 7.53
CA GLN A 240 9.67 -4.57 7.49
C GLN A 240 11.08 -4.32 8.04
N ALA A 241 11.71 -3.21 7.62
CA ALA A 241 13.02 -2.79 8.10
C ALA A 241 13.01 -2.44 9.60
N GLU A 242 12.05 -1.60 10.01
CA GLU A 242 11.94 -1.11 11.39
C GLU A 242 11.62 -2.22 12.39
N ASN A 243 10.72 -3.14 12.02
CA ASN A 243 10.13 -4.10 12.95
C ASN A 243 10.66 -5.51 12.73
N ASN A 244 11.85 -5.68 12.15
CA ASN A 244 12.52 -6.97 11.99
C ASN A 244 11.69 -8.05 11.28
N ILE A 245 10.74 -7.65 10.42
CA ILE A 245 9.81 -8.58 9.80
C ILE A 245 10.57 -9.47 8.81
N PRO A 246 10.46 -10.80 8.90
CA PRO A 246 11.25 -11.69 8.06
C PRO A 246 10.79 -11.65 6.60
N VAL A 247 11.67 -12.06 5.68
CA VAL A 247 11.31 -12.29 4.28
C VAL A 247 10.70 -13.67 4.11
N VAL A 248 9.58 -13.77 3.40
CA VAL A 248 8.94 -15.05 3.07
C VAL A 248 9.13 -15.41 1.60
N GLY A 249 9.67 -16.62 1.37
CA GLY A 249 9.90 -17.15 0.02
C GLY A 249 8.62 -17.37 -0.79
N LYS A 250 8.75 -17.34 -2.13
CA LYS A 250 7.65 -17.48 -3.10
C LYS A 250 6.66 -18.60 -2.75
N GLN A 251 7.14 -19.78 -2.38
CA GLN A 251 6.27 -20.92 -2.09
C GLN A 251 5.33 -20.66 -0.90
N GLN A 252 5.83 -19.96 0.12
CA GLN A 252 5.04 -19.67 1.32
C GLN A 252 4.12 -18.46 1.11
N VAL A 253 4.55 -17.44 0.34
CA VAL A 253 3.66 -16.35 -0.09
C VAL A 253 2.50 -16.91 -0.93
N GLY A 254 2.76 -17.89 -1.79
CA GLY A 254 1.74 -18.54 -2.63
C GLY A 254 0.68 -19.34 -1.88
N VAL A 255 0.85 -19.54 -0.57
CA VAL A 255 -0.16 -20.11 0.33
C VAL A 255 -0.63 -19.11 1.39
N ASN A 256 -0.53 -17.81 1.09
CA ASN A 256 -1.00 -16.66 1.90
C ASN A 256 -0.34 -16.56 3.28
N ARG A 257 1.00 -16.64 3.31
CA ARG A 257 1.81 -16.56 4.53
C ARG A 257 2.84 -15.44 4.50
N GLU A 258 2.61 -14.41 3.68
CA GLU A 258 3.45 -13.22 3.61
C GLU A 258 3.51 -12.52 4.98
N MET A 259 4.70 -12.03 5.35
CA MET A 259 4.90 -11.33 6.61
C MET A 259 4.96 -9.83 6.35
N HIS A 260 3.78 -9.23 6.12
CA HIS A 260 3.62 -7.78 6.01
C HIS A 260 2.58 -7.28 7.01
N TRP A 261 3.02 -6.43 7.95
CA TRP A 261 2.19 -5.88 9.02
C TRP A 261 1.31 -4.71 8.57
N ILE A 262 1.72 -4.03 7.51
CA ILE A 262 0.93 -3.07 6.75
C ILE A 262 0.93 -3.53 5.30
N ARG A 263 -0.22 -4.02 4.83
CA ARG A 263 -0.41 -4.35 3.41
C ARG A 263 -1.00 -3.15 2.70
N VAL A 264 -0.59 -2.90 1.46
CA VAL A 264 -1.29 -1.93 0.60
C VAL A 264 -2.16 -2.74 -0.35
N SER A 265 -3.47 -2.62 -0.19
CA SER A 265 -4.45 -3.28 -1.06
C SER A 265 -4.82 -2.36 -2.22
N THR A 266 -4.92 -2.92 -3.41
CA THR A 266 -5.30 -2.19 -4.62
C THR A 266 -6.66 -2.66 -5.07
N PHE A 267 -7.60 -1.73 -5.20
CA PHE A 267 -8.96 -2.01 -5.63
C PHE A 267 -9.25 -1.35 -6.98
N TYR A 268 -10.02 -2.05 -7.81
CA TYR A 268 -10.49 -1.60 -9.10
C TYR A 268 -12.00 -1.36 -9.03
N SER A 269 -12.46 -0.21 -9.53
CA SER A 269 -13.90 0.07 -9.73
C SER A 269 -14.15 0.62 -11.13
N GLY A 270 -15.35 0.43 -11.67
CA GLY A 270 -15.64 0.74 -13.08
C GLY A 270 -15.34 -0.44 -13.99
N THR A 271 -15.05 -0.18 -15.27
CA THR A 271 -14.80 -1.23 -16.26
C THR A 271 -13.36 -1.75 -16.18
N GLU A 272 -13.10 -2.97 -16.66
CA GLU A 272 -11.74 -3.57 -16.61
C GLU A 272 -10.76 -2.86 -17.55
N GLU A 273 -11.28 -2.27 -18.64
CA GLU A 273 -10.52 -1.57 -19.67
C GLU A 273 -10.02 -0.22 -19.17
N ASN A 274 -10.82 0.48 -18.36
CA ASN A 274 -10.49 1.77 -17.76
C ASN A 274 -10.93 1.84 -16.28
N PRO A 275 -10.29 1.05 -15.41
CA PRO A 275 -10.67 0.97 -14.01
C PRO A 275 -10.16 2.19 -13.27
N ARG A 276 -10.96 2.66 -12.32
CA ARG A 276 -10.51 3.56 -11.27
C ARG A 276 -9.76 2.75 -10.24
N ILE A 277 -8.50 3.13 -10.01
CA ILE A 277 -7.61 2.46 -9.07
C ILE A 277 -7.59 3.23 -7.75
N THR A 278 -7.81 2.52 -6.65
CA THR A 278 -7.64 3.07 -5.31
C THR A 278 -6.75 2.16 -4.48
N HIS A 279 -5.80 2.76 -3.76
CA HIS A 279 -4.89 2.05 -2.87
C HIS A 279 -5.28 2.32 -1.42
N GLN A 280 -5.34 1.28 -0.60
CA GLN A 280 -5.64 1.37 0.83
C GLN A 280 -4.57 0.62 1.64
N PRO A 281 -3.67 1.33 2.32
CA PRO A 281 -2.78 0.74 3.32
C PRO A 281 -3.58 0.27 4.54
N VAL A 282 -3.49 -1.02 4.88
CA VAL A 282 -4.23 -1.65 5.98
C VAL A 282 -3.23 -2.19 7.02
N PRO A 283 -2.94 -1.43 8.09
CA PRO A 283 -2.22 -1.92 9.26
C PRO A 283 -3.19 -2.58 10.28
N CYS A 284 -2.68 -2.96 11.46
CA CYS A 284 -3.55 -3.15 12.62
C CYS A 284 -4.24 -1.82 12.98
N MET A 285 -5.54 -1.87 13.23
CA MET A 285 -6.32 -0.68 13.58
C MET A 285 -6.26 -0.31 15.06
N HIS A 286 -5.64 -1.16 15.90
CA HIS A 286 -5.63 -1.01 17.37
C HIS A 286 -7.02 -0.70 17.93
N CYS A 287 -8.00 -1.55 17.56
CA CYS A 287 -9.39 -1.51 18.00
C CYS A 287 -9.52 -1.43 19.53
N GLU A 288 -10.28 -0.48 20.08
CA GLU A 288 -10.55 -0.44 21.52
C GLU A 288 -11.35 -1.68 21.95
N ASN A 289 -12.42 -1.99 21.20
CA ASN A 289 -13.15 -3.25 21.33
C ASN A 289 -12.46 -4.32 20.47
N ALA A 290 -11.28 -4.79 20.88
CA ALA A 290 -10.49 -5.73 20.08
C ALA A 290 -11.00 -7.18 20.13
N PRO A 291 -11.65 -7.70 19.07
CA PRO A 291 -12.10 -9.10 19.05
C PRO A 291 -10.93 -10.09 19.10
N CYS A 292 -9.76 -9.67 18.64
CA CYS A 292 -8.56 -10.51 18.62
C CYS A 292 -7.93 -10.75 20.00
N GLU A 293 -8.29 -9.98 21.04
CA GLU A 293 -7.77 -10.16 22.40
C GLU A 293 -8.53 -11.22 23.18
N LEU A 294 -9.86 -11.13 23.18
CA LEU A 294 -10.75 -12.03 23.92
C LEU A 294 -10.58 -13.50 23.56
N VAL A 295 -10.07 -13.79 22.36
CA VAL A 295 -9.87 -15.16 21.85
C VAL A 295 -8.47 -15.72 22.11
N CYS A 296 -7.59 -14.98 22.78
CA CYS A 296 -6.25 -15.46 23.11
C CYS A 296 -6.26 -16.21 24.46
N PRO A 297 -6.13 -17.55 24.48
CA PRO A 297 -6.27 -18.33 25.72
C PRO A 297 -5.15 -18.11 26.74
N VAL A 298 -4.05 -17.47 26.32
CA VAL A 298 -2.85 -17.24 27.14
C VAL A 298 -2.58 -15.76 27.37
N ALA A 299 -3.52 -14.87 26.99
CA ALA A 299 -3.37 -13.42 27.10
C ALA A 299 -2.07 -12.88 26.46
N ALA A 300 -1.66 -13.42 25.30
CA ALA A 300 -0.53 -12.91 24.53
C ALA A 300 -0.85 -11.61 23.77
N THR A 301 -2.09 -11.15 23.86
CA THR A 301 -2.58 -9.90 23.27
C THR A 301 -3.47 -9.23 24.29
N ALA A 302 -3.19 -7.97 24.62
CA ALA A 302 -3.87 -7.19 25.64
C ALA A 302 -3.70 -5.70 25.34
N HIS A 303 -4.63 -4.86 25.79
CA HIS A 303 -4.46 -3.41 25.77
C HIS A 303 -3.54 -2.91 26.88
N ASP A 304 -2.82 -1.83 26.59
CA ASP A 304 -2.19 -0.99 27.62
C ASP A 304 -3.06 0.21 28.00
N ASN A 305 -2.56 1.02 28.93
CA ASN A 305 -3.21 2.24 29.39
C ASN A 305 -3.20 3.40 28.36
N GLU A 306 -2.48 3.25 27.24
CA GLU A 306 -2.47 4.21 26.12
C GLU A 306 -3.47 3.79 25.01
N GLY A 307 -4.08 2.62 25.16
CA GLY A 307 -5.02 2.01 24.22
C GLY A 307 -4.34 1.34 23.04
N LEU A 308 -3.06 1.02 23.15
CA LEU A 308 -2.39 0.17 22.17
C LEU A 308 -2.75 -1.28 22.43
N ASN A 309 -3.31 -1.93 21.42
CA ASN A 309 -3.33 -3.38 21.38
C ASN A 309 -1.87 -3.92 21.36
N LEU A 310 -1.42 -4.58 22.42
CA LEU A 310 -0.08 -5.18 22.51
C LEU A 310 -0.07 -6.59 21.90
N GLN A 311 1.03 -6.96 21.25
CA GLN A 311 1.31 -8.34 20.86
C GLN A 311 2.56 -8.78 21.58
N ILE A 312 2.38 -9.61 22.60
CA ILE A 312 3.45 -10.10 23.45
C ILE A 312 3.97 -11.40 22.83
N TYR A 313 5.07 -11.29 22.07
CA TYR A 313 5.57 -12.37 21.20
C TYR A 313 5.92 -13.65 21.97
N ASN A 314 6.61 -13.52 23.10
CA ASN A 314 7.07 -14.65 23.93
C ASN A 314 5.93 -15.39 24.66
N ARG A 315 4.76 -14.76 24.83
CA ARG A 315 3.59 -15.41 25.44
C ARG A 315 2.74 -16.17 24.43
N CYS A 316 2.92 -15.91 23.13
CA CYS A 316 2.11 -16.51 22.09
C CYS A 316 2.44 -18.01 21.93
N VAL A 317 1.44 -18.87 22.17
CA VAL A 317 1.57 -20.33 21.98
C VAL A 317 1.08 -20.81 20.59
N GLY A 318 0.78 -19.88 19.68
CA GLY A 318 0.53 -20.20 18.27
C GLY A 318 -0.84 -20.81 17.92
N THR A 319 -1.88 -20.57 18.72
CA THR A 319 -3.25 -21.05 18.43
C THR A 319 -3.85 -20.44 17.16
N ARG A 320 -3.40 -19.24 16.76
CA ARG A 320 -3.83 -18.46 15.59
C ARG A 320 -5.26 -17.92 15.61
N TYR A 321 -6.05 -18.19 16.65
CA TYR A 321 -7.45 -17.73 16.73
C TYR A 321 -7.57 -16.19 16.66
N CYS A 322 -6.62 -15.46 17.22
CA CYS A 322 -6.57 -13.99 17.13
C CYS A 322 -6.55 -13.46 15.69
N SER A 323 -6.03 -14.22 14.71
CA SER A 323 -6.11 -13.85 13.29
C SER A 323 -7.49 -14.10 12.71
N ASN A 324 -8.12 -15.23 13.03
CA ASN A 324 -9.47 -15.55 12.56
C ASN A 324 -10.49 -14.50 13.03
N ASN A 325 -10.41 -14.08 14.30
CA ASN A 325 -11.35 -13.11 14.87
C ASN A 325 -11.03 -11.66 14.50
N CYS A 326 -9.83 -11.37 13.97
CA CYS A 326 -9.51 -10.04 13.46
C CYS A 326 -10.24 -9.81 12.13
N PRO A 327 -11.17 -8.83 12.03
CA PRO A 327 -11.95 -8.63 10.80
C PRO A 327 -11.07 -8.18 9.63
N TYR A 328 -9.98 -7.47 9.92
CA TYR A 328 -9.04 -6.97 8.91
C TYR A 328 -8.03 -8.01 8.42
N LYS A 329 -7.89 -9.16 9.12
CA LYS A 329 -6.88 -10.20 8.82
C LYS A 329 -5.45 -9.61 8.71
N VAL A 330 -5.06 -8.82 9.70
CA VAL A 330 -3.74 -8.11 9.77
C VAL A 330 -2.81 -8.68 10.84
N ARG A 331 -3.21 -9.79 11.48
CA ARG A 331 -2.33 -10.62 12.32
C ARG A 331 -1.59 -11.60 11.39
N ARG A 332 -0.26 -11.61 11.44
CA ARG A 332 0.63 -12.42 10.59
C ARG A 332 1.33 -13.48 11.41
N PHE A 333 1.33 -14.72 10.97
CA PHE A 333 1.81 -15.84 11.77
C PHE A 333 3.14 -16.37 11.22
N ASN A 334 4.13 -16.55 12.08
CA ASN A 334 5.37 -17.24 11.73
C ASN A 334 5.11 -18.75 11.59
N PHE A 335 4.65 -19.20 10.42
CA PHE A 335 4.38 -20.62 10.19
C PHE A 335 5.64 -21.48 10.27
N LEU A 336 6.75 -20.96 9.78
CA LEU A 336 8.05 -21.62 9.76
C LEU A 336 9.07 -20.77 10.50
N GLU A 337 10.26 -21.31 10.69
CA GLU A 337 11.38 -20.56 11.26
C GLU A 337 12.02 -19.69 10.16
N TYR A 338 11.44 -18.50 9.93
CA TYR A 338 11.89 -17.59 8.88
C TYR A 338 13.21 -16.88 9.22
N ASN A 339 13.59 -16.77 10.50
CA ASN A 339 14.84 -16.15 10.92
C ASN A 339 15.96 -17.18 11.19
N GLY A 340 15.73 -18.48 10.95
CA GLY A 340 16.69 -19.54 11.31
C GLY A 340 17.94 -19.65 10.44
N ARG A 341 18.01 -18.96 9.29
CA ARG A 341 19.13 -19.02 8.32
C ARG A 341 19.62 -17.63 7.92
N VAL A 342 19.69 -16.73 8.88
CA VAL A 342 20.16 -15.35 8.71
C VAL A 342 21.68 -15.32 8.91
N SER A 343 22.41 -14.73 7.96
CA SER A 343 23.87 -14.58 8.07
C SER A 343 24.25 -13.56 9.15
N PRO A 344 25.49 -13.59 9.70
CA PRO A 344 25.95 -12.58 10.64
C PRO A 344 25.77 -11.15 10.14
N SER A 345 26.03 -10.92 8.85
CA SER A 345 25.83 -9.63 8.17
C SER A 345 24.36 -9.20 8.10
N GLU A 346 23.42 -10.13 7.89
CA GLU A 346 21.99 -9.80 7.87
C GLU A 346 21.43 -9.56 9.28
N ASN A 347 22.05 -10.13 10.33
CA ASN A 347 21.69 -9.82 11.70
C ASN A 347 22.00 -8.36 12.08
N LEU A 348 23.02 -7.74 11.47
CA LEU A 348 23.36 -6.33 11.70
C LEU A 348 22.26 -5.37 11.21
N VAL A 349 21.37 -5.81 10.32
CA VAL A 349 20.25 -5.01 9.80
C VAL A 349 19.09 -4.99 10.78
N LYS A 350 19.05 -5.90 11.75
CA LYS A 350 17.93 -6.02 12.69
C LYS A 350 17.98 -4.86 13.71
N ASN A 351 16.82 -4.23 13.91
CA ASN A 351 16.61 -3.22 14.95
C ASN A 351 16.80 -3.87 16.33
N PRO A 352 17.73 -3.39 17.18
CA PRO A 352 17.97 -3.97 18.51
C PRO A 352 16.79 -3.78 19.48
N ASP A 353 15.94 -2.77 19.24
CA ASP A 353 14.82 -2.44 20.12
C ASP A 353 13.55 -3.26 19.83
N VAL A 354 13.59 -4.13 18.81
CA VAL A 354 12.45 -4.95 18.40
C VAL A 354 12.82 -6.42 18.46
N THR A 355 12.01 -7.22 19.17
CA THR A 355 12.19 -8.67 19.25
C THR A 355 12.26 -9.28 17.84
N VAL A 356 13.24 -10.14 17.57
CA VAL A 356 13.25 -11.02 16.40
C VAL A 356 12.44 -12.27 16.75
N ARG A 357 11.37 -12.54 15.99
CA ARG A 357 10.43 -13.61 16.33
C ARG A 357 10.90 -14.95 15.78
N SER A 358 10.60 -16.01 16.53
CA SER A 358 10.77 -17.42 16.12
C SER A 358 9.46 -17.96 15.51
N ARG A 359 9.50 -19.17 14.97
CA ARG A 359 8.32 -19.92 14.53
C ARG A 359 7.23 -19.99 15.60
N GLY A 360 5.98 -20.13 15.17
CA GLY A 360 4.84 -20.37 16.05
C GLY A 360 4.26 -19.13 16.73
N VAL A 361 4.73 -17.93 16.38
CA VAL A 361 4.34 -16.67 17.03
C VAL A 361 3.55 -15.78 16.08
N MET A 362 2.50 -15.16 16.60
CA MET A 362 1.71 -14.15 15.90
C MET A 362 2.36 -12.77 15.99
N GLU A 363 2.26 -12.01 14.92
CA GLU A 363 2.73 -10.65 14.77
C GLU A 363 1.63 -9.73 14.23
N LYS A 364 1.82 -8.43 14.40
CA LYS A 364 0.98 -7.38 13.81
C LYS A 364 1.70 -6.04 13.88
N CYS A 365 1.18 -5.04 13.17
CA CYS A 365 1.54 -3.64 13.42
C CYS A 365 1.32 -3.29 14.91
N THR A 366 2.32 -2.69 15.53
CA THR A 366 2.33 -2.25 16.94
C THR A 366 2.34 -0.73 17.07
N TYR A 367 2.00 0.01 16.00
CA TYR A 367 2.25 1.44 15.87
C TYR A 367 3.72 1.84 16.13
N CYS A 368 4.66 0.92 15.87
CA CYS A 368 6.08 1.11 16.17
C CYS A 368 6.31 1.43 17.66
N ILE A 369 5.76 0.58 18.55
CA ILE A 369 5.82 0.75 20.01
C ILE A 369 7.22 1.04 20.55
N GLN A 370 8.28 0.53 19.92
CA GLN A 370 9.66 0.84 20.27
C GLN A 370 9.97 2.34 20.16
N ARG A 371 9.42 3.03 19.17
CA ARG A 371 9.55 4.49 19.00
C ARG A 371 8.69 5.25 19.99
N ILE A 372 7.48 4.75 20.27
CA ILE A 372 6.60 5.30 21.32
C ILE A 372 7.30 5.25 22.67
N ASN A 373 7.83 4.09 23.04
CA ASN A 373 8.54 3.89 24.30
C ASN A 373 9.81 4.75 24.40
N ALA A 374 10.62 4.85 23.35
CA ALA A 374 11.82 5.68 23.36
C ALA A 374 11.49 7.17 23.58
N ALA A 375 10.49 7.70 22.87
CA ALA A 375 10.04 9.08 23.04
C ALA A 375 9.40 9.31 24.42
N ARG A 376 8.61 8.35 24.90
CA ARG A 376 7.99 8.40 26.24
C ARG A 376 9.05 8.43 27.35
N ILE A 377 10.04 7.54 27.30
CA ILE A 377 11.15 7.53 28.26
C ILE A 377 11.90 8.86 28.24
N SER A 378 12.19 9.40 27.05
CA SER A 378 12.88 10.69 26.91
C SER A 378 12.06 11.84 27.49
N ALA A 379 10.76 11.89 27.20
CA ALA A 379 9.85 12.91 27.74
C ALA A 379 9.67 12.81 29.26
N GLU A 380 9.63 11.59 29.82
CA GLU A 380 9.57 11.34 31.27
C GLU A 380 10.86 11.83 31.97
N LEU A 381 12.04 11.55 31.40
CA LEU A 381 13.33 12.04 31.90
C LEU A 381 13.44 13.57 31.87
N GLU A 382 12.86 14.19 30.84
CA GLU A 382 12.81 15.65 30.69
C GLU A 382 11.63 16.30 31.43
N HIS A 383 10.84 15.53 32.19
CA HIS A 383 9.66 15.99 32.92
C HIS A 383 8.66 16.79 32.06
N ARG A 384 8.46 16.36 30.81
CA ARG A 384 7.54 16.99 29.87
C ARG A 384 6.60 15.98 29.21
N LYS A 385 5.58 16.50 28.54
CA LYS A 385 4.77 15.68 27.63
C LYS A 385 5.47 15.48 26.29
N ILE A 386 5.12 14.39 25.63
CA ILE A 386 5.48 14.12 24.24
C ILE A 386 4.76 15.14 23.37
N ARG A 387 5.49 15.74 22.43
CA ARG A 387 4.97 16.76 21.53
C ARG A 387 4.37 16.12 20.28
N ASP A 388 3.40 16.79 19.65
CA ASP A 388 2.90 16.36 18.34
C ASP A 388 4.05 16.32 17.33
N GLY A 389 4.12 15.25 16.54
CA GLY A 389 5.21 14.99 15.60
C GLY A 389 6.52 14.47 16.18
N GLU A 390 6.65 14.34 17.51
CA GLU A 390 7.86 13.75 18.13
C GLU A 390 7.95 12.24 17.89
N ILE A 391 6.80 11.55 17.86
CA ILE A 391 6.73 10.14 17.47
C ILE A 391 6.23 10.06 16.03
N VAL A 392 7.12 9.60 15.14
CA VAL A 392 6.78 9.29 13.76
C VAL A 392 7.01 7.78 13.51
N PRO A 393 5.95 6.97 13.37
CA PRO A 393 6.09 5.57 12.99
C PRO A 393 6.79 5.42 11.64
N ALA A 394 7.49 4.31 11.43
CA ALA A 394 8.27 4.08 10.20
C ALA A 394 7.43 4.20 8.91
N CYS A 395 6.17 3.75 8.94
CA CYS A 395 5.27 3.85 7.80
C CYS A 395 4.89 5.31 7.46
N ALA A 396 4.77 6.18 8.47
CA ALA A 396 4.51 7.61 8.29
C ALA A 396 5.77 8.35 7.82
N GLN A 397 6.92 8.08 8.45
CA GLN A 397 8.20 8.75 8.15
C GLN A 397 8.63 8.57 6.69
N VAL A 398 8.40 7.40 6.11
CA VAL A 398 8.81 7.08 4.74
C VAL A 398 7.80 7.52 3.67
N CYS A 399 6.58 7.91 4.07
CA CYS A 399 5.51 8.16 3.12
C CYS A 399 5.78 9.46 2.34
N PRO A 400 6.09 9.42 1.03
CA PRO A 400 6.53 10.61 0.29
C PRO A 400 5.41 11.64 0.09
N VAL A 401 4.15 11.22 0.30
CA VAL A 401 2.94 12.03 0.14
C VAL A 401 2.27 12.31 1.47
N GLU A 402 2.92 11.97 2.59
CA GLU A 402 2.42 12.14 3.96
C GLU A 402 0.99 11.61 4.19
N ALA A 403 0.63 10.51 3.52
CA ALA A 403 -0.71 9.91 3.64
C ALA A 403 -1.01 9.41 5.06
N ILE A 404 0.01 9.02 5.83
CA ILE A 404 -0.16 8.43 7.16
C ILE A 404 0.23 9.46 8.21
N SER A 405 -0.75 9.86 9.04
CA SER A 405 -0.55 10.73 10.20
C SER A 405 -0.79 9.96 11.48
N PHE A 406 0.11 10.09 12.45
CA PHE A 406 0.07 9.42 13.75
C PHE A 406 0.21 10.48 14.86
N GLY A 407 -0.44 10.27 16.00
CA GLY A 407 -0.33 11.18 17.12
C GLY A 407 -1.25 10.83 18.29
N ASP A 408 -1.30 11.74 19.26
CA ASP A 408 -2.17 11.62 20.43
C ASP A 408 -3.58 12.15 20.10
N MET A 409 -4.59 11.32 20.32
CA MET A 409 -6.01 11.65 20.16
C MET A 409 -6.54 12.50 21.32
N ASN A 410 -5.88 12.49 22.48
CA ASN A 410 -6.26 13.32 23.62
C ASN A 410 -5.73 14.76 23.50
N ASP A 411 -4.78 15.04 22.61
CA ASP A 411 -4.39 16.41 22.26
C ASP A 411 -5.31 16.95 21.15
N PRO A 412 -6.26 17.86 21.46
CA PRO A 412 -7.18 18.40 20.46
C PRO A 412 -6.51 19.27 19.40
N ARG A 413 -5.26 19.68 19.63
CA ARG A 413 -4.47 20.51 18.69
C ARG A 413 -3.58 19.67 17.77
N SER A 414 -3.46 18.37 18.00
CA SER A 414 -2.60 17.49 17.20
C SER A 414 -3.03 17.46 15.75
N ARG A 415 -2.05 17.28 14.84
CA ARG A 415 -2.31 17.07 13.40
C ARG A 415 -3.32 15.93 13.20
N LEU A 416 -3.19 14.85 13.99
CA LEU A 416 -4.09 13.70 13.95
C LEU A 416 -5.54 14.12 14.20
N MET A 417 -5.81 14.87 15.28
CA MET A 417 -7.18 15.24 15.63
C MET A 417 -7.82 16.21 14.63
N ARG A 418 -7.03 17.09 14.00
CA ARG A 418 -7.54 17.90 12.89
C ARG A 418 -8.02 17.04 11.72
N LEU A 419 -7.25 16.00 11.37
CA LEU A 419 -7.63 15.08 10.29
C LEU A 419 -8.83 14.20 10.67
N LYS A 420 -8.92 13.72 11.91
CA LYS A 420 -10.08 12.94 12.38
C LYS A 420 -11.39 13.74 12.38
N ARG A 421 -11.33 15.07 12.52
CA ARG A 421 -12.47 15.98 12.39
C ARG A 421 -12.86 16.30 10.94
N SER A 422 -12.07 15.87 9.97
CA SER A 422 -12.42 16.03 8.56
C SER A 422 -13.75 15.33 8.26
N PRO A 423 -14.64 15.93 7.44
CA PRO A 423 -15.88 15.27 7.05
C PRO A 423 -15.64 14.05 6.15
N LEU A 424 -14.43 13.91 5.59
CA LEU A 424 -13.99 12.73 4.85
C LEU A 424 -13.57 11.54 5.74
N ASN A 425 -13.44 11.74 7.04
CA ASN A 425 -12.95 10.72 7.96
C ASN A 425 -14.01 9.63 8.19
N TYR A 426 -13.62 8.36 8.00
CA TYR A 426 -14.49 7.20 8.22
C TYR A 426 -13.72 6.03 8.85
N TRP A 427 -14.46 5.06 9.40
CA TRP A 427 -13.91 3.80 9.90
C TRP A 427 -14.14 2.68 8.90
N MET A 428 -13.09 1.94 8.60
CA MET A 428 -13.21 0.71 7.82
C MET A 428 -13.88 -0.36 8.69
N LEU A 429 -15.00 -0.93 8.21
CA LEU A 429 -15.82 -1.88 8.96
C LEU A 429 -16.34 -1.31 10.30
N GLY A 430 -16.78 -0.05 10.27
CA GLY A 430 -17.29 0.67 11.44
C GLY A 430 -18.53 0.01 12.06
N GLU A 431 -19.31 -0.70 11.25
CA GLU A 431 -20.53 -1.40 11.64
C GLU A 431 -20.31 -2.50 12.69
N LEU A 432 -19.08 -3.00 12.81
CA LEU A 432 -18.70 -4.04 13.78
C LEU A 432 -18.46 -3.50 15.20
N ASN A 433 -18.55 -2.18 15.40
CA ASN A 433 -18.25 -1.49 16.66
C ASN A 433 -16.91 -1.88 17.31
N THR A 434 -15.88 -2.17 16.49
CA THR A 434 -14.53 -2.47 17.02
C THR A 434 -13.80 -1.22 17.52
N GLN A 435 -14.36 -0.02 17.27
CA GLN A 435 -13.82 1.29 17.66
C GLN A 435 -12.33 1.41 17.27
N PRO A 436 -12.01 1.35 15.96
CA PRO A 436 -10.64 1.38 15.49
C PRO A 436 -9.96 2.74 15.76
N ARG A 437 -8.72 2.70 16.28
CA ARG A 437 -7.87 3.89 16.46
C ARG A 437 -7.34 4.43 15.13
N THR A 438 -7.11 3.54 14.16
CA THR A 438 -6.85 3.94 12.77
C THR A 438 -8.16 4.28 12.06
N SER A 439 -8.23 5.45 11.44
CA SER A 439 -9.31 5.85 10.53
C SER A 439 -8.76 6.27 9.17
N TYR A 440 -9.64 6.45 8.19
CA TYR A 440 -9.26 6.79 6.81
C TYR A 440 -9.91 8.09 6.39
N LEU A 441 -9.23 8.86 5.54
CA LEU A 441 -9.90 9.90 4.75
C LEU A 441 -10.28 9.31 3.39
N ALA A 442 -11.55 9.46 3.01
CA ALA A 442 -12.06 8.99 1.72
C ALA A 442 -11.31 9.60 0.53
N LYS A 443 -11.26 8.84 -0.57
CA LYS A 443 -10.62 9.31 -1.81
C LYS A 443 -11.54 10.26 -2.56
N LEU A 444 -11.05 11.45 -2.90
CA LEU A 444 -11.82 12.47 -3.61
C LEU A 444 -11.30 12.64 -5.03
N ARG A 445 -12.15 12.39 -6.01
CA ARG A 445 -11.78 12.46 -7.43
C ARG A 445 -12.31 13.74 -8.05
N ASN A 446 -11.38 14.58 -8.52
CA ASN A 446 -11.74 15.79 -9.24
C ASN A 446 -11.80 15.51 -10.75
N PHE A 447 -12.95 15.05 -11.23
CA PHE A 447 -13.18 14.82 -12.66
C PHE A 447 -13.51 16.14 -13.36
N ASN A 448 -12.95 16.35 -14.55
CA ASN A 448 -13.33 17.48 -15.40
C ASN A 448 -14.77 17.28 -15.90
N SER A 449 -15.59 18.32 -15.75
CA SER A 449 -17.01 18.32 -16.12
C SER A 449 -17.25 18.04 -17.60
N GLN A 450 -16.28 18.32 -18.47
CA GLN A 450 -16.40 18.13 -19.93
C GLN A 450 -15.99 16.74 -20.44
N THR A 451 -15.37 15.90 -19.61
CA THR A 451 -14.87 14.57 -20.00
C THR A 451 -15.60 13.43 -19.28
N LYS A 452 -16.89 13.62 -18.92
CA LYS A 452 -17.73 12.51 -18.44
C LYS A 452 -18.01 11.56 -19.61
N SER A 453 -17.13 10.59 -19.83
CA SER A 453 -17.37 9.39 -20.63
C SER A 453 -16.93 8.17 -19.84
#